data_AF-A0A026WNX7-F1
#
_entry.id   AF-A0A026WNX7-F1
#
_cell.length_a   1.000
_cell.length_b   1.000
_cell.length_c   1.000
_cell.angle_alpha   90.00
_cell.angle_beta   90.00
_cell.angle_gamma   90.00
#
_symmetry.space_group_name_H-M   'P 1'
#
loop_
_entity.id
_entity.type
_entity.pdbx_description
1 polymer ?
#
loop_
_entity_poly.entity_id
_entity_poly.type
_entity_poly.pdbx_seq_one_letter_code
_entity_poly.pdbx_strand_id
1 'polypeptide(L)'
;MDATASRRMQDLPPKGGYAPIQTARIKLRSVIGAKSIFGFFFASTCIGWYGYYLTHLKVRRDQIEMRSARNAIMPALLAEQDRAILIHMRRNRDMETELMKNVEGWEVGKYYGEPIFFLDEEDQWRDPIYYEYFAHVSPNILDARTLRHLIT
;
A
#
# COMPACT_ATOMS: atom_id res chain seq x y z
N MET A 1 47.56 -16.08 93.30
CA MET A 1 46.34 -15.34 92.89
C MET A 1 46.05 -15.75 91.45
N ASP A 2 45.46 -16.92 91.27
CA ASP A 2 45.08 -17.42 89.95
C ASP A 2 43.81 -16.69 89.50
N ALA A 3 43.92 -15.95 88.41
CA ALA A 3 42.78 -15.26 87.81
C ALA A 3 41.81 -16.29 87.22
N THR A 4 40.59 -16.33 87.75
CA THR A 4 39.47 -17.11 87.22
C THR A 4 39.11 -16.63 85.82
N ALA A 5 39.53 -17.35 84.78
CA ALA A 5 39.14 -17.08 83.40
C ALA A 5 37.62 -17.24 83.24
N SER A 6 36.92 -16.17 82.82
CA SER A 6 35.48 -16.23 82.53
C SER A 6 35.23 -17.31 81.47
N ARG A 7 34.37 -18.29 81.78
CA ARG A 7 34.01 -19.39 80.86
C ARG A 7 33.19 -18.83 79.69
N ARG A 8 33.85 -18.36 78.65
CA ARG A 8 33.19 -18.04 77.37
C ARG A 8 32.88 -19.35 76.66
N MET A 9 31.62 -19.60 76.37
CA MET A 9 31.22 -20.70 75.52
C MET A 9 31.64 -20.35 74.10
N GLN A 10 32.68 -21.02 73.61
CA GLN A 10 33.13 -20.85 72.24
C GLN A 10 32.16 -21.60 71.32
N ASP A 11 31.62 -20.93 70.32
CA ASP A 11 30.84 -21.60 69.27
C ASP A 11 31.78 -22.53 68.50
N LEU A 12 31.48 -23.82 68.60
CA LEU A 12 32.24 -24.90 67.98
C LEU A 12 31.31 -25.66 67.03
N PRO A 13 31.85 -26.25 65.94
CA PRO A 13 31.06 -27.16 65.13
C PRO A 13 30.57 -28.34 65.97
N PRO A 14 29.42 -28.94 65.61
CA PRO A 14 28.91 -30.10 66.31
C PRO A 14 29.93 -31.24 66.31
N LYS A 15 29.92 -32.06 67.36
CA LYS A 15 30.79 -33.24 67.46
C LYS A 15 30.40 -34.22 66.33
N GLY A 16 31.19 -34.25 65.25
CA GLY A 16 30.89 -34.96 64.01
C GLY A 16 31.01 -34.10 62.73
N GLY A 17 31.14 -32.79 62.86
CA GLY A 17 31.24 -31.86 61.73
C GLY A 17 29.87 -31.52 61.11
N TYR A 18 29.86 -30.54 60.20
CA TYR A 18 28.67 -30.19 59.43
C TYR A 18 28.44 -31.20 58.28
N ALA A 19 27.20 -31.30 57.81
CA ALA A 19 26.88 -32.10 56.63
C ALA A 19 27.70 -31.64 55.41
N PRO A 20 28.12 -32.57 54.53
CA PRO A 20 28.90 -32.22 53.36
C PRO A 20 28.10 -31.28 52.45
N ILE A 21 28.67 -30.11 52.16
CA ILE A 21 28.07 -29.13 51.25
C ILE A 21 28.46 -29.52 49.82
N GLN A 22 27.47 -29.68 48.94
CA GLN A 22 27.74 -29.90 47.53
C GLN A 22 28.24 -28.60 46.88
N THR A 23 29.55 -28.52 46.67
CA THR A 23 30.19 -27.39 45.98
C THR A 23 30.21 -27.56 44.45
N ALA A 24 30.01 -28.80 43.97
CA ALA A 24 30.01 -29.11 42.54
C ALA A 24 28.74 -28.61 41.82
N ARG A 25 28.90 -28.11 40.60
CA ARG A 25 27.78 -27.64 39.76
C ARG A 25 26.88 -28.79 39.32
N ILE A 26 25.60 -28.74 39.67
CA ILE A 26 24.57 -29.63 39.13
C ILE A 26 24.14 -29.09 37.75
N LYS A 27 24.43 -29.83 36.69
CA LYS A 27 23.96 -29.47 35.34
C LYS A 27 22.52 -29.95 35.17
N LEU A 28 21.60 -29.04 34.86
CA LEU A 28 20.24 -29.41 34.48
C LEU A 28 20.26 -30.04 33.07
N ARG A 29 19.52 -31.13 32.88
CA ARG A 29 19.35 -31.77 31.57
C ARG A 29 18.34 -30.96 30.75
N SER A 30 18.70 -30.61 29.50
CA SER A 30 17.74 -30.00 28.58
C SER A 30 16.66 -31.04 28.22
N VAL A 31 15.39 -30.66 28.43
CA VAL A 31 14.23 -31.48 28.10
C VAL A 31 13.99 -31.52 26.59
N ILE A 32 14.36 -30.44 25.89
CA ILE A 32 14.17 -30.30 24.44
C ILE A 32 15.53 -30.43 23.76
N GLY A 33 15.62 -31.38 22.83
CA GLY A 33 16.82 -31.62 22.03
C GLY A 33 16.80 -30.80 20.73
N ALA A 34 17.97 -30.60 20.12
CA ALA A 34 18.08 -29.90 18.84
C ALA A 34 17.21 -30.55 17.74
N LYS A 35 17.19 -31.89 17.66
CA LYS A 35 16.38 -32.64 16.66
C LYS A 35 14.88 -32.37 16.80
N SER A 36 14.36 -32.27 18.02
CA SER A 36 12.94 -31.95 18.25
C SER A 36 12.59 -30.52 17.84
N ILE A 37 13.53 -29.57 18.00
CA ILE A 37 13.33 -28.18 17.57
C ILE A 37 13.27 -28.11 16.04
N PHE A 38 14.20 -28.77 15.34
CA PHE A 38 14.16 -28.83 13.89
C PHE A 38 12.89 -29.51 13.37
N GLY A 39 12.49 -30.64 13.99
CA GLY A 39 11.25 -31.32 13.63
C GLY A 39 10.02 -30.42 13.78
N PHE A 40 9.91 -29.71 14.90
CA PHE A 40 8.83 -28.76 15.14
C PHE A 40 8.84 -27.61 14.13
N PHE A 41 10.01 -27.03 13.86
CA PHE A 41 10.17 -25.95 12.90
C PHE A 41 9.73 -26.36 11.49
N PHE A 42 10.16 -27.53 11.01
CA PHE A 42 9.75 -28.02 9.70
C PHE A 42 8.24 -28.31 9.67
N ALA A 43 7.69 -28.93 10.72
CA ALA A 43 6.26 -29.20 10.79
C ALA A 43 5.43 -27.90 10.76
N SER A 44 5.77 -26.91 11.58
CA SER A 44 5.06 -25.63 11.61
C SER A 44 5.19 -24.88 10.28
N THR A 45 6.36 -24.93 9.64
CA THR A 45 6.59 -24.28 8.36
C THR A 45 5.76 -24.93 7.26
N CYS A 46 5.75 -26.25 7.15
CA CYS A 46 4.95 -26.97 6.14
C CYS A 46 3.44 -26.67 6.31
N ILE A 47 2.94 -26.65 7.54
CA ILE A 47 1.54 -26.31 7.84
C ILE A 47 1.24 -24.86 7.43
N GLY A 48 2.13 -23.91 7.77
CA GLY A 48 1.98 -22.51 7.39
C GLY A 48 1.96 -22.31 5.88
N TRP A 49 2.86 -22.97 5.15
CA TRP A 49 2.90 -22.93 3.68
C TRP A 49 1.62 -23.48 3.05
N TYR A 50 1.09 -24.58 3.58
CA TYR A 50 -0.18 -25.14 3.10
C TYR A 50 -1.35 -24.18 3.33
N GLY A 51 -1.45 -23.57 4.52
CA GLY A 51 -2.47 -22.56 4.82
C GLY A 51 -2.35 -21.32 3.94
N TYR A 52 -1.13 -20.87 3.68
CA TYR A 52 -0.85 -19.77 2.75
C TYR A 52 -1.30 -20.12 1.32
N TYR A 53 -0.98 -21.32 0.83
CA TYR A 53 -1.39 -21.77 -0.50
C TYR A 53 -2.92 -21.74 -0.69
N LEU A 54 -3.68 -22.26 0.28
CA LEU A 54 -5.13 -22.23 0.24
C LEU A 54 -5.67 -20.79 0.23
N THR A 55 -5.09 -19.93 1.05
CA THR A 55 -5.46 -18.50 1.13
C THR A 55 -5.16 -17.79 -0.19
N HIS A 56 -4.00 -18.04 -0.80
CA HIS A 56 -3.63 -17.48 -2.09
C HIS A 56 -4.59 -17.92 -3.21
N LEU A 57 -5.03 -19.19 -3.22
CA LEU A 57 -6.06 -19.64 -4.16
C LEU A 57 -7.39 -18.91 -3.96
N LYS A 58 -7.79 -18.62 -2.71
CA LYS A 58 -8.99 -17.83 -2.41
C LYS A 58 -8.85 -16.40 -2.91
N VAL A 59 -7.81 -15.69 -2.50
CA VAL A 59 -7.55 -14.30 -2.91
C VAL A 59 -7.48 -14.18 -4.43
N ARG A 60 -6.89 -15.15 -5.13
CA ARG A 60 -6.88 -15.16 -6.59
C ARG A 60 -8.28 -15.24 -7.19
N ARG A 61 -9.17 -16.06 -6.63
CA ARG A 61 -10.57 -16.13 -7.08
C ARG A 61 -11.29 -14.81 -6.84
N ASP A 62 -11.13 -14.21 -5.66
CA ASP A 62 -11.75 -12.93 -5.31
C ASP A 62 -11.25 -11.81 -6.24
N GLN A 63 -9.95 -11.79 -6.58
CA GLN A 63 -9.40 -10.84 -7.55
C GLN A 63 -9.94 -11.04 -8.96
N ILE A 64 -10.14 -12.28 -9.39
CA ILE A 64 -10.74 -12.58 -10.70
C ILE A 64 -12.19 -12.10 -10.72
N GLU A 65 -12.96 -12.38 -9.67
CA GLU A 65 -14.34 -11.93 -9.52
C GLU A 65 -14.43 -10.39 -9.60
N MET A 66 -13.61 -9.67 -8.84
CA MET A 66 -13.61 -8.21 -8.86
C MET A 66 -13.19 -7.63 -10.21
N ARG A 67 -12.22 -8.24 -10.90
CA ARG A 67 -11.83 -7.82 -12.26
C ARG A 67 -12.95 -8.09 -13.27
N SER A 68 -13.60 -9.24 -13.19
CA SER A 68 -14.74 -9.57 -14.03
C SER A 68 -15.90 -8.60 -13.81
N ALA A 69 -16.22 -8.26 -12.56
CA ALA A 69 -17.24 -7.26 -12.23
C ALA A 69 -16.89 -5.87 -12.79
N ARG A 70 -15.62 -5.44 -12.66
CA ARG A 70 -15.16 -4.18 -13.24
C ARG A 70 -15.28 -4.18 -14.77
N ASN A 71 -14.84 -5.26 -15.42
CA ASN A 71 -14.91 -5.38 -16.88
C ASN A 71 -16.36 -5.36 -17.39
N ALA A 72 -17.30 -5.92 -16.63
CA ALA A 72 -18.72 -5.89 -16.99
C ALA A 72 -19.31 -4.47 -16.96
N ILE A 73 -18.87 -3.62 -16.03
CA ILE A 73 -19.37 -2.24 -15.85
C ILE A 73 -18.60 -1.24 -16.72
N MET A 74 -17.33 -1.53 -17.03
CA MET A 74 -16.45 -0.65 -17.80
C MET A 74 -17.06 -0.07 -19.09
N PRO A 75 -17.74 -0.84 -19.97
CA PRO A 75 -18.30 -0.26 -21.19
C PRO A 75 -19.36 0.82 -20.92
N ALA A 76 -20.14 0.70 -19.84
CA ALA A 76 -21.10 1.73 -19.46
C ALA A 76 -20.40 3.00 -18.97
N LEU A 77 -19.37 2.85 -18.13
CA LEU A 77 -18.59 3.98 -17.63
C LEU A 77 -17.81 4.70 -18.74
N LEU A 78 -17.26 3.96 -19.71
CA LEU A 78 -16.63 4.56 -20.89
C LEU A 78 -17.67 5.36 -21.68
N ALA A 79 -18.83 4.78 -21.97
CA ALA A 79 -19.86 5.48 -22.72
C ALA A 79 -20.36 6.76 -22.01
N GLU A 80 -20.47 6.73 -20.67
CA GLU A 80 -20.78 7.92 -19.87
C GLU A 80 -19.67 8.97 -19.95
N GLN A 81 -18.41 8.55 -19.84
CA GLN A 81 -17.24 9.42 -19.96
C GLN A 81 -17.15 10.07 -21.34
N ASP A 82 -17.26 9.28 -22.41
CA ASP A 82 -17.20 9.76 -23.80
C ASP A 82 -18.29 10.81 -24.05
N ARG A 83 -19.52 10.54 -23.59
CA ARG A 83 -20.63 11.51 -23.67
C ARG A 83 -20.33 12.79 -22.90
N ALA A 84 -19.81 12.68 -21.67
CA ALA A 84 -19.45 13.84 -20.87
C ALA A 84 -18.37 14.68 -21.57
N ILE A 85 -17.34 14.04 -22.13
CA ILE A 85 -16.26 14.69 -22.87
C ILE A 85 -16.82 15.44 -24.08
N LEU A 86 -17.57 14.77 -24.94
CA LEU A 86 -18.11 15.39 -26.16
C LEU A 86 -19.07 16.55 -25.85
N ILE A 87 -19.92 16.43 -24.83
CA ILE A 87 -20.81 17.51 -24.40
C ILE A 87 -20.00 18.73 -23.91
N HIS A 88 -18.96 18.51 -23.12
CA HIS A 88 -18.13 19.60 -22.61
C HIS A 88 -17.31 20.26 -23.73
N MET A 89 -16.70 19.47 -24.62
CA MET A 89 -15.95 20.02 -25.76
C MET A 89 -16.86 20.80 -26.71
N ARG A 90 -18.12 20.35 -26.89
CA ARG A 90 -19.11 21.11 -27.65
C ARG A 90 -19.38 22.48 -27.01
N ARG A 91 -19.59 22.53 -25.70
CA ARG A 91 -19.77 23.79 -24.96
C ARG A 91 -18.56 24.71 -25.08
N ASN A 92 -17.35 24.17 -24.97
CA ASN A 92 -16.11 24.95 -25.13
C ASN A 92 -16.03 25.54 -26.53
N ARG A 93 -16.39 24.78 -27.56
CA ARG A 93 -16.42 25.26 -28.94
C ARG A 93 -17.48 26.34 -29.19
N ASP A 94 -18.67 26.19 -28.59
CA ASP A 94 -19.73 27.21 -28.69
C ASP A 94 -19.30 28.52 -27.97
N MET A 95 -18.63 28.42 -26.81
CA MET A 95 -18.05 29.58 -26.10
C MET A 95 -16.89 30.23 -26.86
N GLU A 96 -15.99 29.44 -27.46
CA GLU A 96 -14.92 29.93 -28.32
C GLU A 96 -15.49 30.73 -29.50
N THR A 97 -16.55 30.22 -30.13
CA THR A 97 -17.24 30.91 -31.24
C THR A 97 -17.78 32.26 -30.81
N GLU A 98 -18.39 32.35 -29.62
CA GLU A 98 -18.92 33.61 -29.10
C GLU A 98 -17.81 34.60 -28.71
N LEU A 99 -16.75 34.11 -28.06
CA LEU A 99 -15.65 34.92 -27.55
C LEU A 99 -14.76 35.46 -28.68
N MET A 100 -14.50 34.66 -29.71
CA MET A 100 -13.54 34.97 -30.77
C MET A 100 -14.17 35.57 -32.04
N LYS A 101 -15.49 35.79 -32.07
CA LYS A 101 -16.22 36.31 -33.25
C LYS A 101 -15.69 37.63 -33.83
N ASN A 102 -15.01 38.44 -33.01
CA ASN A 102 -14.50 39.76 -33.41
C ASN A 102 -13.01 39.75 -33.77
N VAL A 103 -12.36 38.58 -33.75
CA VAL A 103 -10.93 38.44 -34.07
C VAL A 103 -10.79 38.10 -35.55
N GLU A 104 -10.14 38.99 -36.31
CA GLU A 104 -9.89 38.78 -37.74
C GLU A 104 -9.02 37.55 -37.97
N GLY A 105 -9.43 36.67 -38.90
CA GLY A 105 -8.71 35.45 -39.24
C GLY A 105 -8.82 34.31 -38.23
N TRP A 106 -9.66 34.44 -37.20
CA TRP A 106 -9.90 33.34 -36.26
C TRP A 106 -10.91 32.33 -36.82
N GLU A 107 -10.46 31.09 -37.00
CA GLU A 107 -11.31 29.95 -37.33
C GLU A 107 -11.45 29.04 -36.09
N VAL A 108 -12.68 28.80 -35.66
CA VAL A 108 -12.97 28.03 -34.43
C VAL A 108 -12.41 26.60 -34.51
N GLY A 109 -11.59 26.22 -33.54
CA GLY A 109 -10.91 24.92 -33.49
C GLY A 109 -9.61 24.85 -34.30
N LYS A 110 -9.10 25.98 -34.78
CA LYS A 110 -7.77 26.11 -35.41
C LYS A 110 -6.99 27.22 -34.73
N TYR A 111 -5.67 27.17 -34.84
CA TYR A 111 -4.80 28.23 -34.38
C TYR A 111 -4.48 29.17 -35.56
N TYR A 112 -5.22 30.28 -35.68
CA TYR A 112 -5.05 31.27 -36.77
C TYR A 112 -5.01 30.64 -38.19
N GLY A 113 -5.89 29.67 -38.44
CA GLY A 113 -5.98 28.97 -39.73
C GLY A 113 -5.12 27.70 -39.82
N GLU A 114 -4.18 27.49 -38.91
CA GLU A 114 -3.39 26.26 -38.82
C GLU A 114 -4.08 25.20 -37.94
N PRO A 115 -4.05 23.91 -38.31
CA PRO A 115 -4.54 22.85 -37.45
C PRO A 115 -3.66 22.73 -36.19
N ILE A 116 -4.30 22.50 -35.03
CA ILE A 116 -3.61 22.42 -33.73
C ILE A 116 -2.68 21.19 -33.68
N PHE A 117 -3.10 20.09 -34.29
CA PHE A 117 -2.36 18.84 -34.31
C PHE A 117 -2.00 18.47 -35.76
N PHE A 118 -0.78 17.98 -35.94
CA PHE A 118 -0.42 17.23 -37.14
C PHE A 118 -0.98 15.82 -36.99
N LEU A 119 -1.94 15.48 -37.83
CA LEU A 119 -2.60 14.18 -37.82
C LEU A 119 -1.99 13.27 -38.87
N ASP A 120 -1.92 11.97 -38.58
CA ASP A 120 -1.52 10.96 -39.56
C ASP A 120 -2.66 10.71 -40.58
N GLU A 121 -3.91 10.81 -40.10
CA GLU A 121 -5.16 10.68 -40.87
C GLU A 121 -6.07 11.89 -40.57
N GLU A 122 -6.82 12.39 -41.55
CA GLU A 122 -7.62 13.63 -41.40
C GLU A 122 -8.65 13.56 -40.26
N ASP A 123 -9.26 12.40 -40.02
CA ASP A 123 -10.31 12.19 -39.01
C ASP A 123 -9.81 11.53 -37.71
N GLN A 124 -8.49 11.58 -37.45
CA GLN A 124 -7.92 10.98 -36.25
C GLN A 124 -8.38 11.73 -34.98
N TRP A 125 -9.05 11.02 -34.07
CA TRP A 125 -9.43 11.55 -32.76
C TRP A 125 -8.21 11.69 -31.84
N ARG A 126 -8.11 12.83 -31.15
CA ARG A 126 -7.18 13.08 -30.05
C ARG A 126 -7.99 13.45 -28.82
N ASP A 127 -7.72 12.76 -27.71
CA ASP A 127 -8.36 13.09 -26.44
C ASP A 127 -7.93 14.49 -26.00
N PRO A 128 -8.89 15.32 -25.53
CA PRO A 128 -8.57 16.67 -25.10
C PRO A 128 -7.65 16.63 -23.88
N ILE A 129 -6.68 17.53 -23.84
CA ILE A 129 -5.83 17.64 -22.65
C ILE A 129 -6.63 18.19 -21.47
N TYR A 130 -6.14 17.93 -20.26
CA TYR A 130 -6.78 18.36 -19.02
C TYR A 130 -7.14 19.86 -19.01
N TYR A 131 -6.25 20.72 -19.52
CA TYR A 131 -6.47 22.16 -19.58
C TYR A 131 -7.51 22.58 -20.64
N GLU A 132 -7.61 21.87 -21.76
CA GLU A 132 -8.62 22.13 -22.80
C GLU A 132 -10.02 21.78 -22.29
N TYR A 133 -10.14 20.65 -21.58
CA TYR A 133 -11.41 20.23 -21.01
C TYR A 133 -11.92 21.21 -19.93
N PHE A 134 -11.02 21.75 -19.11
CA PHE A 134 -11.34 22.67 -18.02
C PHE A 134 -11.07 24.16 -18.32
N ALA A 135 -10.92 24.56 -19.58
CA ALA A 135 -10.52 25.90 -19.97
C ALA A 135 -11.39 27.04 -19.39
N HIS A 136 -12.69 26.81 -19.26
CA HIS A 136 -13.66 27.81 -18.78
C HIS A 136 -14.09 27.61 -17.31
N VAL A 137 -13.38 26.78 -16.55
CA VAL A 137 -13.70 26.54 -15.14
C VAL A 137 -13.06 27.61 -14.26
N SER A 138 -13.72 27.96 -13.14
CA SER A 138 -13.16 28.91 -12.18
C SER A 138 -11.79 28.44 -11.66
N PRO A 139 -10.80 29.34 -11.47
CA PRO A 139 -9.45 28.98 -11.04
C PRO A 139 -9.41 28.12 -9.77
N ASN A 140 -10.21 28.45 -8.75
CA ASN A 140 -10.26 27.70 -7.49
C ASN A 140 -10.65 26.21 -7.67
N ILE A 141 -11.57 25.93 -8.60
CA ILE A 141 -12.00 24.55 -8.90
C ILE A 141 -10.94 23.85 -9.73
N LEU A 142 -10.32 24.56 -10.67
CA LEU A 142 -9.22 24.04 -11.48
C LEU A 142 -8.07 23.60 -10.57
N ASP A 143 -7.63 24.45 -9.66
CA ASP A 143 -6.54 24.18 -8.70
C ASP A 143 -6.84 22.97 -7.80
N ALA A 144 -8.07 22.89 -7.28
CA ALA A 144 -8.48 21.75 -6.45
C ALA A 144 -8.47 20.43 -7.24
N ARG A 145 -8.76 20.46 -8.54
CA ARG A 145 -8.78 19.28 -9.40
C ARG A 145 -7.39 18.93 -9.95
N THR A 146 -6.56 19.92 -10.30
CA THR A 146 -5.19 19.69 -10.77
C THR A 146 -4.35 19.03 -9.68
N LEU A 147 -4.43 19.53 -8.44
CA LEU A 147 -3.74 18.91 -7.31
C LEU A 147 -4.15 17.45 -7.10
N ARG A 148 -5.44 17.13 -7.23
CA ARG A 148 -5.91 15.74 -7.15
C ARG A 148 -5.34 14.91 -8.30
N HIS A 149 -5.37 15.42 -9.53
CA HIS A 149 -4.86 14.71 -10.69
C HIS A 149 -3.36 14.43 -10.62
N LEU A 150 -2.57 15.33 -10.02
CA LEU A 150 -1.12 15.16 -9.88
C LEU A 150 -0.71 14.19 -8.76
N ILE A 151 -1.54 14.05 -7.73
CA ILE A 151 -1.24 13.23 -6.55
C ILE A 151 -1.66 11.76 -6.71
N THR A 152 -2.60 11.48 -7.62
CA THR A 152 -3.17 10.14 -7.83
C THR A 152 -2.57 9.47 -9.06
#